data_AF-A0A2W4L802-F1
#
_entry.id   AF-A0A2W4L802-F1
#
_cell.length_a   1.000
_cell.length_b   1.000
_cell.length_c   1.000
_cell.angle_alpha   90.00
_cell.angle_beta   90.00
_cell.angle_gamma   90.00
#
_symmetry.space_group_name_H-M   'P 1'
#
loop_
_entity.id
_entity.type
_entity.pdbx_description
1 polymer ?
#
loop_
_entity_poly.entity_id
_entity_poly.type
_entity_poly.pdbx_seq_one_letter_code
_entity_poly.pdbx_strand_id
1 'polypeptide(L)'
;RHLRYHKLPDGADVGITLRMVTTNLTQRQPYVVPFENDLFLFSEQEMAKLFPDYVVRHLILRARRSQQLQRRFAGVTGEPLVGPGQPAEQAQRDWYIPYDDGVEQHRLRFLPAADDLPVVFAMRMSLSFPVLLSAVPLWSISGAAFAEQEQLEEATRARRSASGAEDSAAPAEAPLRLEPRHLQRNWFSDGGICSNFPIHFFDKWFPPRPTFGINLDQLPEQVRPNSRQVLDYVGGQPEQQHEEGERDKYTSDVYMPRSYPRDWLGARWNRIERDLPGFLRAILDTSLNYRDTMQSLLPSYSDRIVTVRLTKQEGGLNLNMDPETIRRISQKGARAGQEILSQFNLQHHQWVRLRLLLNELEEQLTDLRRDIRLELPAEEWNRIEEQLSEVLKVLSLEQMPEVERRATNLVQQLITDELAAGESFPYARRRPLTPQESLRLNLLLVLIELWGREPGGVFRRDGPHTRRLTLRVTPEL
;
A
#
# COMPACT_ATOMS: atom_id res chain seq x y z
N ARG A 1 -10.63 -4.16 -8.69
CA ARG A 1 -11.40 -4.97 -9.66
C ARG A 1 -10.53 -5.20 -10.90
N HIS A 2 -10.85 -6.19 -11.74
CA HIS A 2 -9.87 -6.85 -12.61
C HIS A 2 -10.00 -6.46 -14.09
N LEU A 3 -8.86 -6.27 -14.79
CA LEU A 3 -8.76 -5.97 -16.22
C LEU A 3 -9.27 -7.09 -17.14
N ARG A 4 -9.27 -8.33 -16.65
CA ARG A 4 -9.80 -9.53 -17.32
C ARG A 4 -10.30 -10.48 -16.26
N TYR A 5 -11.39 -11.17 -16.55
CA TYR A 5 -11.95 -12.21 -15.70
C TYR A 5 -11.72 -13.57 -16.37
N HIS A 6 -11.28 -14.53 -15.57
CA HIS A 6 -11.27 -15.94 -15.93
C HIS A 6 -11.96 -16.67 -14.80
N LYS A 7 -12.84 -17.62 -15.13
CA LYS A 7 -13.34 -18.55 -14.11
C LYS A 7 -12.32 -19.65 -13.91
N LEU A 8 -11.96 -19.90 -12.65
CA LEU A 8 -11.25 -21.11 -12.26
C LEU A 8 -12.20 -22.31 -12.32
N PRO A 9 -11.67 -23.55 -12.34
CA PRO A 9 -12.48 -24.78 -12.32
C PRO A 9 -13.42 -24.90 -11.12
N ASP A 10 -13.14 -24.22 -10.01
CA ASP A 10 -13.98 -24.14 -8.80
C ASP A 10 -15.06 -23.05 -8.88
N GLY A 11 -15.15 -22.33 -10.00
CA GLY A 11 -16.11 -21.25 -10.22
C GLY A 11 -15.67 -19.88 -9.69
N ALA A 12 -14.49 -19.75 -9.09
CA ALA A 12 -13.98 -18.47 -8.61
C ALA A 12 -13.57 -17.56 -9.77
N ASP A 13 -14.02 -16.30 -9.73
CA ASP A 13 -13.56 -15.27 -10.66
C ASP A 13 -12.15 -14.82 -10.28
N VAL A 14 -11.17 -15.11 -11.12
CA VAL A 14 -9.81 -14.56 -11.03
C VAL A 14 -9.60 -13.54 -12.12
N GLY A 15 -8.83 -12.50 -11.79
CA GLY A 15 -8.49 -11.51 -12.78
C GLY A 15 -7.23 -10.72 -12.49
N ILE A 16 -6.81 -9.95 -13.50
CA ILE A 16 -5.62 -9.13 -13.41
C ILE A 16 -5.99 -7.80 -12.74
N THR A 17 -5.58 -7.59 -11.50
CA THR A 17 -5.68 -6.26 -10.87
C THR A 17 -4.47 -5.44 -11.27
N LEU A 18 -4.67 -4.39 -12.05
CA LEU A 18 -3.63 -3.39 -12.31
C LEU A 18 -3.67 -2.32 -11.24
N ARG A 19 -2.51 -2.03 -10.67
CA ARG A 19 -2.27 -0.86 -9.81
C ARG A 19 -0.96 -0.22 -10.24
N MET A 20 -0.96 1.09 -10.37
CA MET A 20 0.20 1.92 -10.69
C MET A 20 0.28 3.04 -9.66
N VAL A 21 1.47 3.59 -9.44
CA VAL A 21 1.66 4.72 -8.52
C VAL A 21 1.89 5.98 -9.32
N THR A 22 1.31 7.08 -8.86
CA THR A 22 1.52 8.44 -9.37
C THR A 22 1.65 9.39 -8.19
N THR A 23 2.31 10.51 -8.37
CA THR A 23 2.53 11.51 -7.31
C THR A 23 1.69 12.74 -7.57
N ASN A 24 0.82 13.12 -6.63
CA ASN A 24 0.13 14.40 -6.69
C ASN A 24 1.02 15.47 -6.04
N LEU A 25 1.62 16.32 -6.86
CA LEU A 25 2.51 17.41 -6.43
C LEU A 25 1.75 18.50 -5.67
N THR A 26 0.50 18.77 -6.04
CA THR A 26 -0.35 19.77 -5.37
C THR A 26 -0.68 19.34 -3.94
N GLN A 27 -0.97 18.04 -3.74
CA GLN A 27 -1.34 17.49 -2.43
C GLN A 27 -0.16 16.86 -1.68
N ARG A 28 1.03 16.85 -2.27
CA ARG A 28 2.28 16.32 -1.69
C ARG A 28 2.16 14.87 -1.21
N GLN A 29 1.44 14.03 -1.96
CA GLN A 29 1.24 12.63 -1.59
C GLN A 29 1.15 11.68 -2.79
N PRO A 30 1.56 10.41 -2.62
CA PRO A 30 1.37 9.39 -3.63
C PRO A 30 -0.09 8.95 -3.73
N TYR A 31 -0.47 8.47 -4.90
CA TYR A 31 -1.77 7.90 -5.21
C TYR A 31 -1.60 6.58 -5.98
N VAL A 32 -2.53 5.66 -5.75
CA VAL A 32 -2.66 4.42 -6.53
C VAL A 32 -3.72 4.62 -7.61
N VAL A 33 -3.36 4.29 -8.85
CA VAL A 33 -4.22 4.32 -10.04
C VAL A 33 -4.54 2.89 -10.48
N PRO A 34 -5.79 2.54 -10.81
CA PRO A 34 -6.98 3.40 -10.81
C PRO A 34 -7.37 3.91 -9.41
N PHE A 35 -7.84 5.16 -9.34
CA PHE A 35 -8.23 5.79 -8.08
C PHE A 35 -9.41 5.05 -7.45
N GLU A 36 -9.32 4.77 -6.15
CA GLU A 36 -10.40 4.11 -5.40
C GLU A 36 -11.54 5.09 -5.05
N ASN A 37 -11.23 6.39 -4.97
CA ASN A 37 -12.18 7.44 -4.60
C ASN A 37 -12.60 8.31 -5.82
N ASP A 38 -13.83 8.78 -5.80
CA ASP A 38 -14.47 9.53 -6.92
C ASP A 38 -14.16 11.04 -6.86
N LEU A 39 -12.92 11.38 -6.52
CA LEU A 39 -12.53 12.75 -6.15
C LEU A 39 -12.09 13.60 -7.33
N PHE A 40 -11.64 12.97 -8.41
CA PHE A 40 -10.96 13.66 -9.51
C PHE A 40 -11.82 13.81 -10.77
N LEU A 41 -11.72 15.00 -11.35
CA LEU A 41 -12.27 15.38 -12.63
C LEU A 41 -11.13 15.54 -13.64
N PHE A 42 -11.43 15.35 -14.93
CA PHE A 42 -10.54 15.67 -16.03
C PHE A 42 -11.19 16.72 -16.95
N SER A 43 -10.35 17.52 -17.59
CA SER A 43 -10.74 18.45 -18.65
C SER A 43 -10.62 17.78 -20.01
N GLU A 44 -11.67 17.80 -20.82
CA GLU A 44 -11.62 17.28 -22.20
C GLU A 44 -10.49 17.94 -23.01
N GLN A 45 -10.33 19.26 -22.88
CA GLN A 45 -9.36 20.07 -23.61
C GLN A 45 -7.92 19.73 -23.21
N GLU A 46 -7.69 19.44 -21.94
CA GLU A 46 -6.36 19.07 -21.45
C GLU A 46 -6.02 17.63 -21.82
N MET A 47 -7.00 16.72 -21.74
CA MET A 47 -6.78 15.33 -22.15
C MET A 47 -6.52 15.20 -23.65
N ALA A 48 -7.16 16.02 -24.49
CA ALA A 48 -6.91 16.08 -25.93
C ALA A 48 -5.47 16.50 -26.29
N LYS A 49 -4.80 17.26 -25.43
CA LYS A 49 -3.38 17.64 -25.60
C LYS A 49 -2.42 16.49 -25.25
N LEU A 50 -2.86 15.53 -24.43
CA LEU A 50 -2.00 14.50 -23.83
C LEU A 50 -2.23 13.09 -24.38
N PHE A 51 -3.42 12.82 -24.90
CA PHE A 51 -3.86 11.49 -25.31
C PHE A 51 -4.45 11.49 -26.72
N PRO A 52 -4.34 10.36 -27.45
CA PRO A 52 -5.04 10.19 -28.72
C PRO A 52 -6.56 10.33 -28.59
N ASP A 53 -7.23 10.80 -29.64
CA ASP A 53 -8.68 11.06 -29.67
C ASP A 53 -9.53 9.88 -29.20
N TYR A 54 -9.15 8.63 -29.54
CA TYR A 54 -9.91 7.46 -29.15
C TYR A 54 -9.88 7.22 -27.63
N VAL A 55 -8.79 7.59 -26.95
CA VAL A 55 -8.68 7.50 -25.48
C VAL A 55 -9.55 8.58 -24.84
N VAL A 56 -9.47 9.81 -25.33
CA VAL A 56 -10.27 10.94 -24.81
C VAL A 56 -11.76 10.68 -25.00
N ARG A 57 -12.16 10.20 -26.19
CA ARG A 57 -13.53 9.79 -26.47
C ARG A 57 -14.00 8.70 -25.52
N HIS A 58 -13.16 7.71 -25.22
CA HIS A 58 -13.48 6.68 -24.24
C HIS A 58 -13.64 7.26 -22.83
N LEU A 59 -12.75 8.15 -22.39
CA LEU A 59 -12.87 8.84 -21.09
C LEU A 59 -14.19 9.61 -20.99
N ILE A 60 -14.62 10.30 -22.05
CA ILE A 60 -15.90 11.03 -22.09
C ILE A 60 -17.09 10.07 -21.99
N LEU A 61 -17.11 9.03 -22.83
CA LEU A 61 -18.21 8.06 -22.89
C LEU A 61 -18.33 7.24 -21.60
N ARG A 62 -17.24 7.05 -20.86
CA ARG A 62 -17.21 6.31 -19.60
C ARG A 62 -17.10 7.18 -18.36
N ALA A 63 -17.15 8.51 -18.50
CA ALA A 63 -17.09 9.44 -17.38
C ALA A 63 -18.18 9.12 -16.35
N ARG A 64 -17.81 9.03 -15.07
CA ARG A 64 -18.78 8.70 -14.03
C ARG A 64 -19.83 9.80 -13.87
N ARG A 65 -21.00 9.37 -13.40
CA ARG A 65 -22.08 10.25 -12.91
C ARG A 65 -22.29 9.94 -11.43
N SER A 66 -21.69 10.73 -10.54
CA SER A 66 -22.00 10.59 -9.11
C SER A 66 -23.39 11.16 -8.84
N GLN A 67 -24.36 10.28 -8.54
CA GLN A 67 -25.73 10.71 -8.22
C GLN A 67 -25.77 11.65 -7.00
N GLN A 68 -24.88 11.44 -6.02
CA GLN A 68 -24.78 12.30 -4.84
C GLN A 68 -24.24 13.69 -5.20
N LEU A 69 -23.20 13.78 -6.02
CA LEU A 69 -22.63 15.06 -6.42
C LEU A 69 -23.53 15.80 -7.42
N GLN A 70 -24.29 15.09 -8.27
CA GLN A 70 -25.25 15.69 -9.19
C GLN A 70 -26.45 16.34 -8.49
N ARG A 71 -26.86 15.82 -7.33
CA ARG A 71 -27.87 16.47 -6.50
C ARG A 71 -27.35 17.74 -5.84
N ARG A 72 -26.03 17.79 -5.59
CA ARG A 72 -25.38 18.88 -4.86
C ARG A 72 -24.85 19.99 -5.76
N PHE A 73 -24.38 19.65 -6.96
CA PHE A 73 -23.68 20.56 -7.85
C PHE A 73 -24.28 20.58 -9.26
N ALA A 74 -24.48 21.78 -9.80
CA ALA A 74 -25.08 21.98 -11.12
C ALA A 74 -24.04 21.78 -12.24
N GLY A 75 -24.30 20.82 -13.14
CA GLY A 75 -23.62 20.73 -14.45
C GLY A 75 -24.43 21.43 -15.54
N VAL A 76 -23.83 21.65 -16.72
CA VAL A 76 -24.59 22.07 -17.92
C VAL A 76 -25.12 20.83 -18.63
N THR A 77 -26.45 20.82 -18.74
CA THR A 77 -27.32 20.02 -19.63
C THR A 77 -27.36 18.50 -19.47
N GLY A 78 -28.59 18.00 -19.34
CA GLY A 78 -28.97 16.59 -19.40
C GLY A 78 -29.93 16.26 -18.28
N GLU A 79 -31.12 15.75 -18.61
CA GLU A 79 -32.10 15.31 -17.62
C GLU A 79 -31.47 14.36 -16.58
N PRO A 80 -31.92 14.39 -15.32
CA PRO A 80 -31.51 13.40 -14.33
C PRO A 80 -31.76 11.99 -14.91
N LEU A 81 -30.79 11.09 -14.76
CA LEU A 81 -31.02 9.68 -15.09
C LEU A 81 -31.98 9.09 -14.06
N VAL A 82 -33.27 9.24 -14.31
CA VAL A 82 -34.33 8.60 -13.55
C VAL A 82 -34.49 7.19 -14.10
N GLY A 83 -33.61 6.26 -13.72
CA GLY A 83 -33.82 4.83 -13.98
C GLY A 83 -32.58 3.94 -13.91
N PRO A 84 -32.74 2.64 -13.58
CA PRO A 84 -31.68 1.64 -13.72
C PRO A 84 -31.46 1.30 -15.21
N GLY A 85 -30.49 1.94 -15.84
CA GLY A 85 -30.07 1.67 -17.21
C GLY A 85 -28.85 2.52 -17.59
N GLN A 86 -27.98 2.02 -18.48
CA GLN A 86 -26.90 2.85 -19.02
C GLN A 86 -27.52 4.06 -19.74
N PRO A 87 -27.09 5.31 -19.47
CA PRO A 87 -27.55 6.47 -20.22
C PRO A 87 -27.36 6.23 -21.73
N ALA A 88 -28.29 6.72 -22.54
CA ALA A 88 -28.05 6.84 -23.97
C ALA A 88 -26.73 7.58 -24.22
N GLU A 89 -25.88 7.09 -25.13
CA GLU A 89 -24.54 7.66 -25.41
C GLU A 89 -24.57 9.18 -25.63
N GLN A 90 -25.67 9.68 -26.20
CA GLN A 90 -25.91 11.10 -26.43
C GLN A 90 -25.99 11.89 -25.11
N ALA A 91 -26.82 11.44 -24.16
CA ALA A 91 -26.96 12.07 -22.85
C ALA A 91 -25.62 12.10 -22.12
N GLN A 92 -24.82 11.03 -22.25
CA GLN A 92 -23.48 10.95 -21.67
C GLN A 92 -22.52 12.00 -22.25
N ARG A 93 -22.55 12.24 -23.56
CA ARG A 93 -21.76 13.31 -24.21
C ARG A 93 -22.20 14.70 -23.78
N ASP A 94 -23.47 14.91 -23.49
CA ASP A 94 -24.00 16.26 -23.24
C ASP A 94 -23.75 16.79 -21.82
N TRP A 95 -23.45 15.92 -20.85
CA TRP A 95 -23.26 16.31 -19.45
C TRP A 95 -21.82 16.67 -19.10
N TYR A 96 -21.55 17.92 -18.71
CA TYR A 96 -20.24 18.34 -18.21
C TYR A 96 -20.38 19.54 -17.25
N ILE A 97 -19.34 19.82 -16.48
CA ILE A 97 -19.24 21.04 -15.68
C ILE A 97 -18.46 22.06 -16.51
N PRO A 98 -19.09 23.15 -17.00
CA PRO A 98 -18.36 24.21 -17.67
C PRO A 98 -17.47 24.93 -16.67
N TYR A 99 -16.28 25.30 -17.11
CA TYR A 99 -15.37 26.04 -16.26
C TYR A 99 -14.48 26.95 -17.10
N ASP A 100 -14.32 28.19 -16.68
CA ASP A 100 -13.36 29.12 -17.28
C ASP A 100 -12.25 29.36 -16.27
N ASP A 101 -11.02 28.98 -16.62
CA ASP A 101 -9.85 29.20 -15.76
C ASP A 101 -9.21 30.59 -15.99
N GLY A 102 -9.81 31.42 -16.85
CA GLY A 102 -9.31 32.72 -17.28
C GLY A 102 -8.35 32.65 -18.47
N VAL A 103 -7.96 31.44 -18.91
CA VAL A 103 -7.08 31.20 -20.05
C VAL A 103 -7.83 30.41 -21.13
N GLU A 104 -8.51 29.33 -20.76
CA GLU A 104 -9.31 28.51 -21.66
C GLU A 104 -10.62 28.01 -21.03
N GLN A 105 -11.57 27.69 -21.91
CA GLN A 105 -12.84 27.09 -21.51
C GLN A 105 -12.69 25.58 -21.40
N HIS A 106 -13.03 25.06 -20.23
CA HIS A 106 -12.94 23.66 -19.86
C HIS A 106 -14.30 22.99 -19.78
N ARG A 107 -14.36 21.75 -20.27
CA ARG A 107 -15.46 20.82 -20.03
C ARG A 107 -14.98 19.76 -19.06
N LEU A 108 -15.32 19.94 -17.78
CA LEU A 108 -14.86 19.06 -16.71
C LEU A 108 -15.82 17.89 -16.51
N ARG A 109 -15.27 16.70 -16.35
CA ARG A 109 -16.00 15.45 -16.13
C ARG A 109 -15.32 14.59 -15.08
N PHE A 110 -16.09 13.82 -14.32
CA PHE A 110 -15.50 12.83 -13.42
C PHE A 110 -14.73 11.76 -14.20
N LEU A 111 -13.61 11.33 -13.64
CA LEU A 111 -12.87 10.19 -14.20
C LEU A 111 -13.76 8.93 -14.25
N PRO A 112 -13.56 8.07 -15.26
CA PRO A 112 -14.25 6.79 -15.35
C PRO A 112 -14.08 5.89 -14.12
N ALA A 113 -14.90 4.84 -14.06
CA ALA A 113 -14.69 3.77 -13.10
C ALA A 113 -13.34 3.08 -13.29
N ALA A 114 -12.80 2.50 -12.22
CA ALA A 114 -11.52 1.78 -12.29
C ALA A 114 -11.51 0.73 -13.42
N ASP A 115 -12.65 0.07 -13.63
CA ASP A 115 -12.85 -0.96 -14.66
C ASP A 115 -12.96 -0.38 -16.08
N ASP A 116 -13.34 0.90 -16.20
CA ASP A 116 -13.46 1.61 -17.48
C ASP A 116 -12.27 2.55 -17.75
N LEU A 117 -11.32 2.68 -16.82
CA LEU A 117 -10.18 3.57 -16.97
C LEU A 117 -9.15 2.97 -17.94
N PRO A 118 -8.76 3.67 -19.03
CA PRO A 118 -7.79 3.14 -19.97
C PRO A 118 -6.43 2.84 -19.30
N VAL A 119 -5.85 1.67 -19.58
CA VAL A 119 -4.51 1.30 -19.07
C VAL A 119 -3.45 2.33 -19.49
N VAL A 120 -3.54 2.85 -20.72
CA VAL A 120 -2.62 3.89 -21.22
C VAL A 120 -2.71 5.19 -20.42
N PHE A 121 -3.89 5.52 -19.87
CA PHE A 121 -4.07 6.68 -19.00
C PHE A 121 -3.31 6.47 -17.68
N ALA A 122 -3.50 5.32 -17.03
CA ALA A 122 -2.78 4.96 -15.81
C ALA A 122 -1.25 4.93 -16.04
N MET A 123 -0.80 4.38 -17.17
CA MET A 123 0.62 4.33 -17.53
C MET A 123 1.19 5.74 -17.70
N ARG A 124 0.48 6.63 -18.41
CA ARG A 124 0.91 8.01 -18.64
C ARG A 124 1.03 8.79 -17.33
N MET A 125 0.09 8.59 -16.40
CA MET A 125 0.14 9.17 -15.05
C MET A 125 1.37 8.68 -14.27
N SER A 126 1.70 7.39 -14.39
CA SER A 126 2.83 6.78 -13.69
C SER A 126 4.20 7.18 -14.25
N LEU A 127 4.29 7.43 -15.57
CA LEU A 127 5.53 7.82 -16.28
C LEU A 127 5.74 9.34 -16.43
N SER A 128 4.99 10.19 -15.73
CA SER A 128 5.07 11.65 -15.91
C SER A 128 6.35 12.25 -15.31
N PHE A 129 7.52 11.92 -15.85
CA PHE A 129 8.83 12.35 -15.35
C PHE A 129 9.10 13.81 -15.76
N PRO A 130 9.18 14.76 -14.80
CA PRO A 130 9.46 16.16 -15.10
C PRO A 130 10.70 16.29 -16.00
N VAL A 131 10.65 17.18 -17.01
CA VAL A 131 11.65 17.37 -18.08
C VAL A 131 11.50 16.44 -19.29
N LEU A 132 11.07 15.18 -19.12
CA LEU A 132 10.88 14.24 -20.25
C LEU A 132 9.43 14.13 -20.69
N LEU A 133 8.50 14.04 -19.73
CA LEU A 133 7.07 13.86 -19.97
C LEU A 133 6.29 14.84 -19.08
N SER A 134 5.37 15.59 -19.68
CA SER A 134 4.60 16.60 -18.95
C SER A 134 3.76 15.99 -17.83
N ALA A 135 3.58 16.74 -16.74
CA ALA A 135 2.63 16.39 -15.69
C ALA A 135 1.19 16.33 -16.25
N VAL A 136 0.37 15.47 -15.68
CA VAL A 136 -1.04 15.32 -16.07
C VAL A 136 -1.92 16.16 -15.12
N PRO A 137 -2.66 17.16 -15.63
CA PRO A 137 -3.58 17.93 -14.80
C PRO A 137 -4.87 17.14 -14.57
N LEU A 138 -5.32 17.11 -13.32
CA LEU A 138 -6.66 16.72 -12.91
C LEU A 138 -7.26 17.81 -12.03
N TRP A 139 -8.56 17.76 -11.80
CA TRP A 139 -9.29 18.76 -11.04
C TRP A 139 -10.02 18.10 -9.87
N SER A 140 -10.28 18.83 -8.80
CA SER A 140 -11.10 18.38 -7.67
C SER A 140 -12.02 19.50 -7.19
N ILE A 141 -13.14 19.14 -6.59
CA ILE A 141 -14.04 20.09 -5.94
C ILE A 141 -13.45 20.46 -4.58
N SER A 142 -13.34 21.76 -4.28
CA SER A 142 -12.77 22.25 -3.03
C SER A 142 -13.71 21.99 -1.85
N GLY A 143 -13.16 21.85 -0.64
CA GLY A 143 -13.95 21.72 0.58
C GLY A 143 -14.91 22.90 0.81
N ALA A 144 -14.56 24.09 0.33
CA ALA A 144 -15.41 25.28 0.40
C ALA A 144 -16.74 25.09 -0.34
N ALA A 145 -16.74 24.44 -1.50
CA ALA A 145 -17.96 24.16 -2.24
C ALA A 145 -18.91 23.23 -1.48
N PHE A 146 -18.35 22.25 -0.75
CA PHE A 146 -19.13 21.35 0.10
C PHE A 146 -19.71 22.09 1.32
N ALA A 147 -18.93 22.97 1.96
CA ALA A 147 -19.39 23.77 3.08
C ALA A 147 -20.51 24.77 2.68
N GLU A 148 -20.36 25.45 1.54
CA GLU A 148 -21.39 26.35 1.01
C GLU A 148 -22.68 25.59 0.66
N GLN A 149 -22.55 24.40 0.08
CA GLN A 149 -23.69 23.53 -0.20
C GLN A 149 -24.41 23.09 1.08
N GLU A 150 -23.67 22.69 2.11
CA GLU A 150 -24.25 22.30 3.41
C GLU A 150 -24.99 23.47 4.07
N GLN A 151 -24.41 24.69 4.03
CA GLN A 151 -25.08 25.89 4.51
C GLN A 151 -26.36 26.21 3.75
N LEU A 152 -26.37 26.00 2.42
CA LEU A 152 -27.57 26.19 1.60
C LEU A 152 -28.66 25.15 1.93
N GLU A 153 -28.27 23.89 2.12
CA GLU A 153 -29.15 22.80 2.54
C GLU A 153 -29.76 23.09 3.93
N GLU A 154 -28.96 23.55 4.89
CA GLU A 154 -29.41 23.93 6.24
C GLU A 154 -30.35 25.13 6.24
N ALA A 155 -29.98 26.22 5.54
CA ALA A 155 -30.82 27.41 5.43
C ALA A 155 -32.17 27.10 4.76
N THR A 156 -32.18 26.19 3.79
CA THR A 156 -33.40 25.72 3.12
C THR A 156 -34.24 24.87 4.07
N ARG A 157 -33.62 23.95 4.82
CA ARG A 157 -34.31 23.14 5.83
C ARG A 157 -34.95 24.00 6.93
N ALA A 158 -34.25 25.04 7.38
CA ALA A 158 -34.75 26.00 8.36
C ALA A 158 -35.93 26.84 7.82
N ARG A 159 -35.91 27.22 6.53
CA ARG A 159 -37.05 27.90 5.89
C ARG A 159 -38.26 26.98 5.77
N ARG A 160 -38.06 25.69 5.43
CA ARG A 160 -39.14 24.70 5.34
C ARG A 160 -39.82 24.49 6.69
N SER A 161 -39.05 24.28 7.75
CA SER A 161 -39.59 24.11 9.11
C SER A 161 -40.35 25.33 9.62
N ALA A 162 -39.94 26.55 9.22
CA ALA A 162 -40.65 27.78 9.55
C ALA A 162 -41.94 28.00 8.73
N SER A 163 -42.01 27.45 7.50
CA SER A 163 -43.14 27.67 6.58
C SER A 163 -44.33 26.70 6.73
N GLY A 164 -44.17 25.59 7.47
CA GLY A 164 -45.23 24.61 7.71
C GLY A 164 -45.77 23.90 6.45
N ALA A 165 -45.10 24.01 5.31
CA ALA A 165 -45.52 23.41 4.05
C ALA A 165 -45.25 21.89 4.03
N GLU A 166 -46.26 21.08 3.70
CA GLU A 166 -46.12 19.64 3.50
C GLU A 166 -45.15 19.34 2.33
N ASP A 167 -44.34 18.28 2.50
CA ASP A 167 -43.16 17.89 1.71
C ASP A 167 -43.36 17.72 0.18
N SER A 168 -44.59 17.81 -0.35
CA SER A 168 -44.91 17.34 -1.71
C SER A 168 -44.98 18.41 -2.81
N ALA A 169 -44.94 19.71 -2.49
CA ALA A 169 -45.25 20.78 -3.47
C ALA A 169 -44.14 21.83 -3.72
N ALA A 170 -42.99 21.75 -3.04
CA ALA A 170 -41.87 22.67 -3.28
C ALA A 170 -40.96 22.17 -4.43
N PRO A 171 -40.46 23.05 -5.32
CA PRO A 171 -39.54 22.64 -6.38
C PRO A 171 -38.28 22.01 -5.77
N ALA A 172 -37.79 20.94 -6.40
CA ALA A 172 -36.56 20.26 -6.01
C ALA A 172 -35.41 21.27 -5.87
N GLU A 173 -34.62 21.12 -4.80
CA GLU A 173 -33.50 22.00 -4.45
C GLU A 173 -32.62 22.27 -5.68
N ALA A 174 -32.42 23.54 -6.02
CA ALA A 174 -31.53 23.90 -7.11
C ALA A 174 -30.08 23.62 -6.68
N PRO A 175 -29.33 22.77 -7.40
CA PRO A 175 -27.96 22.42 -7.01
C PRO A 175 -27.03 23.65 -7.08
N LEU A 176 -25.99 23.69 -6.23
CA LEU A 176 -25.02 24.78 -6.22
C LEU A 176 -24.26 24.82 -7.55
N ARG A 177 -24.24 26.00 -8.20
CA ARG A 177 -23.44 26.22 -9.40
C ARG A 177 -21.98 26.41 -8.99
N LEU A 178 -21.09 25.57 -9.53
CA LEU A 178 -19.66 25.66 -9.27
C LEU A 178 -19.07 26.93 -9.90
N GLU A 179 -18.19 27.60 -9.16
CA GLU A 179 -17.46 28.81 -9.56
C GLU A 179 -15.95 28.50 -9.63
N PRO A 180 -15.12 29.36 -10.25
CA PRO A 180 -13.65 29.30 -10.18
C PRO A 180 -13.07 28.88 -8.82
N ARG A 181 -13.54 29.50 -7.74
CA ARG A 181 -13.08 29.21 -6.37
C ARG A 181 -13.44 27.81 -5.84
N HIS A 182 -14.42 27.14 -6.46
CA HIS A 182 -14.92 25.84 -6.05
C HIS A 182 -14.13 24.67 -6.67
N LEU A 183 -13.23 24.95 -7.61
CA LEU A 183 -12.44 23.94 -8.30
C LEU A 183 -10.95 24.16 -8.08
N GLN A 184 -10.23 23.07 -7.90
CA GLN A 184 -8.81 23.07 -7.59
C GLN A 184 -8.08 22.17 -8.58
N ARG A 185 -6.99 22.70 -9.14
CA ARG A 185 -6.14 21.98 -10.07
C ARG A 185 -5.08 21.17 -9.33
N ASN A 186 -5.00 19.89 -9.68
CA ASN A 186 -4.08 18.90 -9.14
C ASN A 186 -3.06 18.51 -10.22
N TRP A 187 -1.78 18.66 -9.90
CA TRP A 187 -0.70 18.26 -10.79
C TRP A 187 -0.19 16.88 -10.44
N PHE A 188 -0.41 15.92 -11.34
CA PHE A 188 0.09 14.57 -11.19
C PHE A 188 1.36 14.36 -12.00
N SER A 189 2.33 13.72 -11.36
CA SER A 189 3.67 13.46 -11.89
C SER A 189 4.04 11.99 -11.64
N ASP A 190 5.22 11.60 -12.10
CA ASP A 190 5.78 10.25 -12.00
C ASP A 190 5.62 9.62 -10.61
N GLY A 191 5.28 8.32 -10.58
CA GLY A 191 5.15 7.56 -9.34
C GLY A 191 6.47 7.46 -8.57
N GLY A 192 7.58 7.44 -9.28
CA GLY A 192 8.94 7.35 -8.77
C GLY A 192 9.40 8.57 -7.97
N ILE A 193 8.63 9.67 -7.96
CA ILE A 193 8.89 10.80 -7.07
C ILE A 193 8.58 10.45 -5.61
N CYS A 194 7.59 9.60 -5.35
CA CYS A 194 7.23 9.20 -3.98
C CYS A 194 7.53 7.73 -3.68
N SER A 195 7.50 6.85 -4.67
CA SER A 195 7.90 5.44 -4.50
C SER A 195 8.30 4.86 -5.86
N ASN A 196 9.58 4.52 -5.98
CA ASN A 196 10.17 3.85 -7.15
C ASN A 196 9.91 2.34 -7.13
N PHE A 197 9.70 1.76 -5.95
CA PHE A 197 9.44 0.33 -5.79
C PHE A 197 8.30 0.05 -4.79
N PRO A 198 7.04 0.30 -5.19
CA PRO A 198 5.90 0.30 -4.27
C PRO A 198 5.34 -1.09 -3.96
N ILE A 199 6.21 -2.07 -3.72
CA ILE A 199 5.82 -3.47 -3.47
C ILE A 199 4.86 -3.60 -2.28
N HIS A 200 4.96 -2.70 -1.30
CA HIS A 200 4.12 -2.66 -0.11
C HIS A 200 2.63 -2.41 -0.39
N PHE A 201 2.24 -1.78 -1.52
CA PHE A 201 0.81 -1.66 -1.88
C PHE A 201 0.18 -2.99 -2.31
N PHE A 202 1.01 -4.00 -2.57
CA PHE A 202 0.60 -5.34 -2.98
C PHE A 202 0.78 -6.37 -1.86
N ASP A 203 1.10 -5.91 -0.66
CA ASP A 203 1.40 -6.74 0.48
C ASP A 203 0.21 -7.02 1.38
N LYS A 204 0.30 -8.17 2.06
CA LYS A 204 -0.57 -8.58 3.15
C LYS A 204 0.29 -9.23 4.21
N TRP A 205 -0.04 -9.06 5.48
CA TRP A 205 0.67 -9.74 6.58
C TRP A 205 0.69 -11.25 6.38
N PHE A 206 -0.45 -11.85 6.06
CA PHE A 206 -0.55 -13.25 5.65
C PHE A 206 -1.01 -13.34 4.19
N PRO A 207 -0.08 -13.43 3.22
CA PRO A 207 -0.42 -13.37 1.81
C PRO A 207 -0.96 -14.73 1.32
N PRO A 208 -2.20 -14.80 0.77
CA PRO A 208 -2.74 -16.05 0.24
C PRO A 208 -2.13 -16.46 -1.11
N ARG A 209 -1.32 -15.59 -1.72
CA ARG A 209 -0.67 -15.77 -3.02
C ARG A 209 0.69 -15.06 -3.00
N PRO A 210 1.68 -15.53 -3.78
CA PRO A 210 2.97 -14.88 -3.82
C PRO A 210 2.88 -13.48 -4.44
N THR A 211 3.70 -12.58 -3.93
CA THR A 211 3.97 -11.26 -4.52
C THR A 211 5.44 -11.22 -4.87
N PHE A 212 5.76 -10.91 -6.12
CA PHE A 212 7.15 -10.83 -6.59
C PHE A 212 7.50 -9.41 -7.01
N GLY A 213 8.74 -9.04 -6.74
CA GLY A 213 9.30 -7.77 -7.14
C GLY A 213 10.49 -7.97 -8.08
N ILE A 214 10.53 -7.22 -9.17
CA ILE A 214 11.71 -7.15 -10.05
C ILE A 214 12.29 -5.76 -9.92
N ASN A 215 13.35 -5.63 -9.12
CA ASN A 215 14.03 -4.38 -8.92
C ASN A 215 15.10 -4.19 -10.00
N LEU A 216 15.20 -2.98 -10.56
CA LEU A 216 16.24 -2.63 -11.52
C LEU A 216 17.30 -1.78 -10.84
N ASP A 217 18.55 -2.10 -11.08
CA ASP A 217 19.68 -1.48 -10.39
C ASP A 217 20.88 -1.34 -11.34
N GLN A 218 21.91 -0.58 -10.96
CA GLN A 218 23.11 -0.42 -11.77
C GLN A 218 24.19 -1.43 -11.39
N LEU A 219 24.88 -1.97 -12.41
CA LEU A 219 26.07 -2.78 -12.20
C LEU A 219 27.22 -1.87 -11.72
N PRO A 220 27.87 -2.15 -10.56
CA PRO A 220 28.95 -1.31 -10.07
C PRO A 220 30.13 -1.28 -11.06
N GLU A 221 30.64 -0.10 -11.41
CA GLU A 221 31.74 0.05 -12.38
C GLU A 221 33.07 -0.55 -11.93
N GLN A 222 33.24 -0.85 -10.64
CA GLN A 222 34.46 -1.44 -10.10
C GLN A 222 34.14 -2.45 -9.00
N VAL A 223 33.74 -3.66 -9.36
CA VAL A 223 34.11 -4.80 -8.51
C VAL A 223 35.48 -5.26 -8.98
N ARG A 224 36.55 -4.74 -8.36
CA ARG A 224 37.88 -5.33 -8.61
C ARG A 224 37.82 -6.77 -8.09
N PRO A 225 38.28 -7.79 -8.84
CA PRO A 225 38.21 -9.20 -8.42
C PRO A 225 38.84 -9.49 -7.05
N ASN A 226 39.68 -8.57 -6.55
CA ASN A 226 40.41 -8.66 -5.28
C ASN A 226 40.18 -7.48 -4.31
N SER A 227 39.19 -6.60 -4.51
CA SER A 227 38.91 -5.55 -3.52
C SER A 227 38.05 -6.07 -2.38
N ARG A 228 38.66 -6.23 -1.19
CA ARG A 228 38.02 -6.28 0.14
C ARG A 228 37.25 -4.98 0.46
N GLN A 229 36.37 -4.54 -0.42
CA GLN A 229 35.59 -3.30 -0.25
C GLN A 229 34.10 -3.57 -0.05
N VAL A 230 33.78 -4.69 0.62
CA VAL A 230 32.59 -4.72 1.46
C VAL A 230 32.99 -3.95 2.72
N LEU A 231 32.48 -2.73 2.86
CA LEU A 231 32.86 -1.83 3.96
C LEU A 231 32.73 -2.53 5.32
N ASP A 232 33.79 -2.40 6.12
CA ASP A 232 33.99 -2.72 7.54
C ASP A 232 32.97 -2.05 8.51
N TYR A 233 31.67 -2.03 8.19
CA TYR A 233 30.62 -1.48 9.06
C TYR A 233 29.70 -2.53 9.67
N VAL A 234 30.19 -3.76 9.78
CA VAL A 234 29.68 -4.71 10.77
C VAL A 234 30.79 -4.83 11.81
N GLY A 235 30.53 -4.41 13.05
CA GLY A 235 31.37 -4.74 14.21
C GLY A 235 31.32 -6.24 14.55
N GLY A 236 31.41 -7.08 13.54
CA GLY A 236 31.43 -8.53 13.59
C GLY A 236 32.81 -9.02 13.20
N GLN A 237 33.31 -10.02 13.92
CA GLN A 237 34.70 -10.47 13.83
C GLN A 237 35.14 -10.81 12.39
N PRO A 238 36.36 -10.43 11.98
CA PRO A 238 36.87 -10.52 10.61
C PRO A 238 37.32 -11.92 10.18
N GLU A 239 36.79 -12.98 10.78
CA GLU A 239 37.28 -14.35 10.59
C GLU A 239 36.18 -15.34 10.18
N GLN A 240 35.62 -15.19 8.98
CA GLN A 240 35.14 -16.36 8.22
C GLN A 240 35.52 -16.18 6.74
N GLN A 241 36.22 -17.17 6.20
CA GLN A 241 36.58 -17.25 4.78
C GLN A 241 35.31 -17.19 3.95
N HIS A 242 35.12 -16.11 3.19
CA HIS A 242 34.03 -16.00 2.22
C HIS A 242 34.20 -17.10 1.17
N GLU A 243 33.29 -18.09 1.18
CA GLU A 243 33.23 -19.16 0.17
C GLU A 243 33.04 -18.55 -1.23
N GLU A 244 33.53 -19.20 -2.29
CA GLU A 244 33.48 -18.69 -3.68
C GLU A 244 32.07 -18.23 -4.12
N GLY A 245 31.01 -18.84 -3.59
CA GLY A 245 29.61 -18.46 -3.84
C GLY A 245 29.16 -17.12 -3.24
N GLU A 246 29.91 -16.50 -2.32
CA GLU A 246 29.59 -15.15 -1.81
C GLU A 246 30.11 -14.04 -2.72
N ARG A 247 31.17 -14.29 -3.51
CA ARG A 247 31.68 -13.30 -4.48
C ARG A 247 30.71 -13.08 -5.63
N ASP A 248 30.02 -14.14 -6.08
CA ASP A 248 29.03 -14.09 -7.16
C ASP A 248 27.82 -13.20 -6.84
N LYS A 249 27.48 -13.00 -5.55
CA LYS A 249 26.34 -12.13 -5.15
C LYS A 249 26.58 -10.65 -5.47
N TYR A 250 27.85 -10.21 -5.42
CA TYR A 250 28.23 -8.82 -5.66
C TYR A 250 28.54 -8.52 -7.14
N THR A 251 28.81 -9.56 -7.95
CA THR A 251 29.18 -9.43 -9.37
C THR A 251 28.10 -9.88 -10.33
N SER A 252 27.15 -10.72 -9.90
CA SER A 252 26.05 -11.20 -10.74
C SER A 252 25.15 -10.07 -11.24
N ASP A 253 24.70 -10.20 -12.49
CA ASP A 253 23.79 -9.26 -13.12
C ASP A 253 22.32 -9.57 -12.82
N VAL A 254 22.03 -10.75 -12.27
CA VAL A 254 20.72 -11.13 -11.71
C VAL A 254 20.97 -11.76 -10.35
N TYR A 255 20.34 -11.21 -9.32
CA TYR A 255 20.55 -11.65 -7.94
C TYR A 255 19.24 -11.64 -7.15
N MET A 256 18.99 -12.71 -6.41
CA MET A 256 17.90 -12.80 -5.44
C MET A 256 18.48 -13.22 -4.08
N PRO A 257 18.30 -12.42 -3.02
CA PRO A 257 18.71 -12.81 -1.67
C PRO A 257 17.93 -14.05 -1.21
N ARG A 258 18.59 -14.99 -0.53
CA ARG A 258 17.87 -16.05 0.18
C ARG A 258 17.30 -15.50 1.49
N SER A 259 16.23 -16.11 1.98
CA SER A 259 15.52 -15.71 3.22
C SER A 259 16.37 -15.75 4.51
N TYR A 260 17.66 -16.10 4.45
CA TYR A 260 18.55 -16.18 5.61
C TYR A 260 19.39 -14.91 5.79
N PRO A 261 19.65 -14.46 7.05
CA PRO A 261 20.35 -13.20 7.34
C PRO A 261 21.77 -13.07 6.75
N ARG A 262 22.38 -14.18 6.29
CA ARG A 262 23.73 -14.18 5.70
C ARG A 262 23.80 -13.53 4.31
N ASP A 263 22.66 -13.30 3.66
CA ASP A 263 22.59 -12.74 2.31
C ASP A 263 22.34 -11.23 2.29
N TRP A 264 22.49 -10.56 3.46
CA TRP A 264 22.35 -9.12 3.56
C TRP A 264 23.41 -8.40 2.75
N LEU A 265 22.99 -7.80 1.64
CA LEU A 265 23.79 -6.79 0.96
C LEU A 265 23.78 -5.55 1.87
N GLY A 266 24.86 -5.37 2.64
CA GLY A 266 25.05 -4.17 3.46
C GLY A 266 24.97 -2.88 2.64
N ALA A 267 25.09 -1.73 3.32
CA ALA A 267 25.00 -0.42 2.68
C ALA A 267 25.94 -0.33 1.47
N ARG A 268 25.38 0.06 0.31
CA ARG A 268 26.16 0.21 -0.91
C ARG A 268 26.89 1.54 -0.88
N TRP A 269 28.20 1.48 -1.16
CA TRP A 269 28.99 2.68 -1.33
C TRP A 269 28.79 3.23 -2.74
N ASN A 270 28.22 4.42 -2.83
CA ASN A 270 28.12 5.18 -4.07
C ASN A 270 29.11 6.34 -4.03
N ARG A 271 29.91 6.50 -5.08
CA ARG A 271 30.79 7.65 -5.21
C ARG A 271 29.95 8.88 -5.53
N ILE A 272 29.97 9.87 -4.65
CA ILE A 272 29.42 11.20 -4.95
C ILE A 272 30.45 11.97 -5.78
N GLU A 273 30.01 12.57 -6.89
CA GLU A 273 30.84 13.48 -7.68
C GLU A 273 31.27 14.68 -6.80
N ARG A 274 32.47 15.23 -7.03
CA ARG A 274 33.05 16.26 -6.15
C ARG A 274 32.49 17.66 -6.40
N ASP A 275 31.33 17.77 -7.03
CA ASP A 275 30.69 19.01 -7.44
C ASP A 275 29.32 19.19 -6.76
N LEU A 276 28.86 20.45 -6.72
CA LEU A 276 27.58 20.80 -6.09
C LEU A 276 26.37 20.13 -6.78
N PRO A 277 26.30 20.04 -8.13
CA PRO A 277 25.24 19.29 -8.80
C PRO A 277 25.21 17.81 -8.43
N GLY A 278 26.38 17.14 -8.39
CA GLY A 278 26.49 15.74 -7.99
C GLY A 278 26.05 15.52 -6.55
N PHE A 279 26.38 16.43 -5.64
CA PHE A 279 25.92 16.37 -4.26
C PHE A 279 24.40 16.57 -4.12
N LEU A 280 23.82 17.56 -4.80
CA LEU A 280 22.36 17.80 -4.79
C LEU A 280 21.59 16.62 -5.38
N ARG A 281 22.10 16.02 -6.46
CA ARG A 281 21.55 14.79 -7.03
C ARG A 281 21.61 13.64 -6.02
N ALA A 282 22.71 13.47 -5.29
CA ALA A 282 22.81 12.45 -4.26
C ALA A 282 21.80 12.65 -3.11
N ILE A 283 21.54 13.90 -2.70
CA ILE A 283 20.48 14.21 -1.71
C ILE A 283 19.11 13.82 -2.27
N LEU A 284 18.79 14.24 -3.49
CA LEU A 284 17.51 13.92 -4.13
C LEU A 284 17.34 12.41 -4.29
N ASP A 285 18.32 11.72 -4.87
CA ASP A 285 18.31 10.27 -5.05
C ASP A 285 18.13 9.53 -3.72
N THR A 286 18.79 9.99 -2.65
CA THR A 286 18.60 9.44 -1.30
C THR A 286 17.19 9.68 -0.80
N SER A 287 16.67 10.90 -0.91
CA SER A 287 15.31 11.23 -0.44
C SER A 287 14.22 10.44 -1.17
N LEU A 288 14.42 10.17 -2.46
CA LEU A 288 13.46 9.46 -3.31
C LEU A 288 13.52 7.94 -3.13
N ASN A 289 14.72 7.37 -2.93
CA ASN A 289 14.93 5.92 -2.95
C ASN A 289 15.19 5.30 -1.56
N TYR A 290 15.47 6.10 -0.53
CA TYR A 290 15.85 5.58 0.80
C TYR A 290 14.81 4.62 1.36
N ARG A 291 13.53 5.02 1.34
CA ARG A 291 12.43 4.22 1.89
C ARG A 291 12.35 2.85 1.22
N ASP A 292 12.34 2.83 -0.11
CA ASP A 292 12.22 1.62 -0.90
C ASP A 292 13.46 0.72 -0.76
N THR A 293 14.65 1.33 -0.69
CA THR A 293 15.92 0.62 -0.46
C THR A 293 15.89 -0.08 0.90
N MET A 294 15.58 0.64 1.98
CA MET A 294 15.52 0.08 3.32
C MET A 294 14.46 -1.01 3.43
N GLN A 295 13.29 -0.81 2.81
CA GLN A 295 12.22 -1.79 2.83
C GLN A 295 12.58 -3.07 2.07
N SER A 296 13.27 -2.96 0.92
CA SER A 296 13.72 -4.12 0.14
C SER A 296 14.71 -5.01 0.89
N LEU A 297 15.39 -4.48 1.92
CA LEU A 297 16.35 -5.20 2.75
C LEU A 297 15.68 -5.95 3.92
N LEU A 298 14.42 -5.68 4.22
CA LEU A 298 13.72 -6.31 5.34
C LEU A 298 13.51 -7.81 5.07
N PRO A 299 13.57 -8.67 6.11
CA PRO A 299 13.14 -10.06 6.01
C PRO A 299 11.70 -10.14 5.48
N SER A 300 11.39 -11.17 4.70
CA SER A 300 10.14 -11.33 3.92
C SER A 300 9.93 -10.35 2.76
N TYR A 301 10.71 -9.27 2.65
CA TYR A 301 10.71 -8.42 1.46
C TYR A 301 11.83 -8.83 0.51
N SER A 302 13.03 -9.03 1.04
CA SER A 302 14.21 -9.40 0.25
C SER A 302 14.06 -10.74 -0.47
N ASP A 303 13.38 -11.71 0.16
CA ASP A 303 13.26 -13.09 -0.31
C ASP A 303 12.28 -13.33 -1.47
N ARG A 304 11.68 -12.25 -1.99
CA ARG A 304 10.77 -12.26 -3.14
C ARG A 304 11.08 -11.14 -4.15
N ILE A 305 12.17 -10.41 -3.91
CA ILE A 305 12.65 -9.36 -4.80
C ILE A 305 13.90 -9.88 -5.50
N VAL A 306 13.79 -10.03 -6.82
CA VAL A 306 14.95 -10.27 -7.68
C VAL A 306 15.47 -8.92 -8.17
N THR A 307 16.77 -8.70 -8.03
CA THR A 307 17.45 -7.51 -8.53
C THR A 307 18.12 -7.83 -9.86
N VAL A 308 17.74 -7.10 -10.92
CA VAL A 308 18.37 -7.15 -12.23
C VAL A 308 19.27 -5.93 -12.38
N ARG A 309 20.57 -6.17 -12.48
CA ARG A 309 21.57 -5.12 -12.65
C ARG A 309 21.84 -4.84 -14.12
N LEU A 310 21.69 -3.57 -14.48
CA LEU A 310 21.86 -3.04 -15.82
C LEU A 310 23.20 -2.31 -15.93
N THR A 311 23.85 -2.43 -17.08
CA THR A 311 25.05 -1.65 -17.41
C THR A 311 24.67 -0.22 -17.79
N LYS A 312 25.65 0.70 -17.88
CA LYS A 312 25.38 2.10 -18.30
C LYS A 312 24.75 2.22 -19.69
N GLN A 313 24.91 1.20 -20.54
CA GLN A 313 24.33 1.13 -21.87
C GLN A 313 22.91 0.53 -21.88
N GLU A 314 22.43 0.01 -20.75
CA GLU A 314 21.14 -0.68 -20.64
C GLU A 314 20.17 0.13 -19.77
N GLY A 315 19.05 0.58 -20.35
CA GLY A 315 17.96 1.24 -19.62
C GLY A 315 18.25 2.67 -19.15
N GLY A 316 17.55 3.11 -18.09
CA GLY A 316 17.61 4.49 -17.61
C GLY A 316 17.12 5.49 -18.67
N LEU A 317 17.91 6.54 -18.93
CA LEU A 317 17.63 7.51 -19.99
C LEU A 317 18.05 7.04 -21.38
N ASN A 318 18.68 5.87 -21.50
CA ASN A 318 19.08 5.32 -22.78
C ASN A 318 17.90 4.63 -23.48
N LEU A 319 17.07 5.42 -24.16
CA LEU A 319 15.89 4.91 -24.87
C LEU A 319 16.22 4.32 -26.24
N ASN A 320 17.36 4.67 -26.84
CA ASN A 320 17.76 4.23 -28.18
C ASN A 320 18.70 3.02 -28.12
N MET A 321 18.21 1.91 -27.56
CA MET A 321 18.95 0.65 -27.47
C MET A 321 18.82 -0.16 -28.76
N ASP A 322 19.93 -0.75 -29.21
CA ASP A 322 19.91 -1.64 -30.36
C ASP A 322 19.18 -2.97 -30.04
N PRO A 323 18.69 -3.71 -31.05
CA PRO A 323 17.94 -4.95 -30.84
C PRO A 323 18.69 -6.04 -30.07
N GLU A 324 20.02 -6.08 -30.14
CA GLU A 324 20.84 -7.06 -29.43
C GLU A 324 20.89 -6.73 -27.94
N THR A 325 21.07 -5.45 -27.59
CA THR A 325 20.98 -4.97 -26.20
C THR A 325 19.61 -5.26 -25.59
N ILE A 326 18.51 -5.01 -26.31
CA ILE A 326 17.15 -5.33 -25.84
C ILE A 326 17.00 -6.84 -25.61
N ARG A 327 17.52 -7.68 -26.51
CA ARG A 327 17.48 -9.14 -26.37
C ARG A 327 18.24 -9.60 -25.12
N ARG A 328 19.42 -9.03 -24.85
CA ARG A 328 20.23 -9.33 -23.66
C ARG A 328 19.50 -8.93 -22.37
N ILE A 329 18.85 -7.77 -22.33
CA ILE A 329 18.01 -7.35 -21.19
C ILE A 329 16.84 -8.32 -20.98
N SER A 330 16.17 -8.74 -22.07
CA SER A 330 15.10 -9.73 -22.00
C SER A 330 15.58 -11.07 -21.42
N GLN A 331 16.78 -11.53 -21.80
CA GLN A 331 17.41 -12.72 -21.23
C GLN A 331 17.74 -12.58 -19.74
N LYS A 332 18.16 -11.38 -19.27
CA LYS A 332 18.28 -11.10 -17.82
C LYS A 332 16.93 -11.27 -17.12
N GLY A 333 15.85 -10.75 -17.69
CA GLY A 333 14.49 -10.94 -17.17
C GLY A 333 14.06 -12.41 -17.09
N ALA A 334 14.38 -13.21 -18.10
CA ALA A 334 14.10 -14.65 -18.10
C ALA A 334 14.84 -15.38 -16.96
N ARG A 335 16.13 -15.06 -16.75
CA ARG A 335 16.91 -15.58 -15.62
C ARG A 335 16.34 -15.12 -14.28
N ALA A 336 15.90 -13.87 -14.18
CA ALA A 336 15.26 -13.36 -12.96
C ALA A 336 13.99 -14.14 -12.59
N GLY A 337 13.18 -14.53 -13.59
CA GLY A 337 12.05 -15.43 -13.40
C GLY A 337 12.47 -16.82 -12.93
N GLN A 338 13.56 -17.37 -13.47
CA GLN A 338 14.11 -18.67 -13.04
C GLN A 338 14.59 -18.63 -11.59
N GLU A 339 15.27 -17.55 -11.18
CA GLU A 339 15.70 -17.35 -9.79
C GLU A 339 14.51 -17.37 -8.83
N ILE A 340 13.46 -16.59 -9.13
CA ILE A 340 12.22 -16.58 -8.33
C ILE A 340 11.63 -17.98 -8.20
N LEU A 341 11.48 -18.70 -9.32
CA LEU A 341 10.87 -20.04 -9.32
C LEU A 341 11.72 -21.08 -8.58
N SER A 342 13.04 -20.93 -8.59
CA SER A 342 13.96 -21.88 -7.95
C SER A 342 14.14 -21.65 -6.45
N GLN A 343 14.05 -20.40 -5.99
CA GLN A 343 14.39 -20.03 -4.62
C GLN A 343 13.18 -19.72 -3.74
N PHE A 344 12.07 -19.21 -4.30
CA PHE A 344 10.95 -18.74 -3.48
C PHE A 344 10.10 -19.89 -2.92
N ASN A 345 9.75 -19.78 -1.64
CA ASN A 345 8.81 -20.70 -0.97
C ASN A 345 7.72 -19.89 -0.25
N LEU A 346 6.45 -20.07 -0.67
CA LEU A 346 5.32 -19.32 -0.12
C LEU A 346 5.06 -19.63 1.36
N GLN A 347 5.13 -20.89 1.78
CA GLN A 347 4.90 -21.30 3.17
C GLN A 347 5.95 -20.69 4.10
N HIS A 348 7.21 -20.72 3.68
CA HIS A 348 8.29 -20.07 4.41
C HIS A 348 8.08 -18.56 4.49
N HIS A 349 7.75 -17.90 3.38
CA HIS A 349 7.48 -16.47 3.35
C HIS A 349 6.30 -16.09 4.27
N GLN A 350 5.19 -16.83 4.24
CA GLN A 350 4.04 -16.66 5.15
C GLN A 350 4.46 -16.80 6.61
N TRP A 351 5.28 -17.80 6.93
CA TRP A 351 5.78 -18.04 8.28
C TRP A 351 6.66 -16.89 8.79
N VAL A 352 7.61 -16.43 7.98
CA VAL A 352 8.46 -15.28 8.34
C VAL A 352 7.61 -14.04 8.60
N ARG A 353 6.61 -13.76 7.75
CA ARG A 353 5.71 -12.61 7.96
C ARG A 353 4.87 -12.73 9.22
N LEU A 354 4.37 -13.92 9.53
CA LEU A 354 3.65 -14.17 10.77
C LEU A 354 4.56 -13.91 11.99
N ARG A 355 5.80 -14.41 11.97
CA ARG A 355 6.78 -14.16 13.04
C ARG A 355 7.10 -12.69 13.21
N LEU A 356 7.29 -11.95 12.12
CA LEU A 356 7.51 -10.50 12.15
C LEU A 356 6.30 -9.76 12.75
N LEU A 357 5.08 -10.14 12.34
CA LEU A 357 3.86 -9.54 12.89
C LEU A 357 3.71 -9.84 14.38
N LEU A 358 3.91 -11.09 14.81
CA LEU A 358 3.79 -11.47 16.20
C LEU A 358 4.82 -10.75 17.07
N ASN A 359 6.06 -10.61 16.60
CA ASN A 359 7.10 -9.85 17.29
C ASN A 359 6.74 -8.36 17.41
N GLU A 360 6.27 -7.74 16.33
CA GLU A 360 5.81 -6.34 16.37
C GLU A 360 4.63 -6.17 17.33
N LEU A 361 3.66 -7.08 17.30
CA LEU A 361 2.53 -7.05 18.24
C LEU A 361 2.98 -7.22 19.69
N GLU A 362 3.92 -8.13 19.96
CA GLU A 362 4.50 -8.32 21.30
C GLU A 362 5.18 -7.05 21.80
N GLU A 363 5.98 -6.39 20.97
CA GLU A 363 6.66 -5.13 21.30
C GLU A 363 5.64 -4.01 21.59
N GLN A 364 4.68 -3.78 20.69
CA GLN A 364 3.65 -2.75 20.87
C GLN A 364 2.75 -3.02 22.08
N LEU A 365 2.40 -4.28 22.35
CA LEU A 365 1.61 -4.65 23.53
C LEU A 365 2.42 -4.55 24.82
N THR A 366 3.73 -4.78 24.78
CA THR A 366 4.62 -4.60 25.93
C THR A 366 4.75 -3.12 26.29
N ASP A 367 4.95 -2.25 25.29
CA ASP A 367 4.96 -0.81 25.48
C ASP A 367 3.60 -0.31 26.01
N LEU A 368 2.50 -0.79 25.42
CA LEU A 368 1.17 -0.48 25.92
C LEU A 368 0.99 -0.96 27.37
N ARG A 369 1.39 -2.18 27.72
CA ARG A 369 1.31 -2.74 29.09
C ARG A 369 2.06 -1.85 30.09
N ARG A 370 3.25 -1.38 29.72
CA ARG A 370 4.05 -0.45 30.54
C ARG A 370 3.28 0.84 30.79
N ASP A 371 2.70 1.42 29.76
CA ASP A 371 2.00 2.71 29.87
C ASP A 371 0.70 2.56 30.69
N ILE A 372 -0.05 1.46 30.50
CA ILE A 372 -1.24 1.12 31.30
C ILE A 372 -0.90 0.95 32.78
N ARG A 373 0.22 0.30 33.10
CA ARG A 373 0.70 0.15 34.48
C ARG A 373 0.85 1.50 35.18
N LEU A 374 1.27 2.54 34.45
CA LEU A 374 1.46 3.88 35.01
C LEU A 374 0.13 4.60 35.26
N GLU A 375 -0.93 4.25 34.53
CA GLU A 375 -2.26 4.84 34.70
C GLU A 375 -3.08 4.21 35.84
N LEU A 376 -2.87 2.91 36.14
CA LEU A 376 -3.67 2.17 37.13
C LEU A 376 -3.08 2.25 38.55
N PRO A 377 -3.93 2.33 39.60
CA PRO A 377 -3.51 2.15 40.98
C PRO A 377 -2.80 0.81 41.21
N ALA A 378 -1.79 0.79 42.07
CA ALA A 378 -0.98 -0.41 42.33
C ALA A 378 -1.80 -1.62 42.80
N GLU A 379 -2.86 -1.40 43.58
CA GLU A 379 -3.74 -2.46 44.08
C GLU A 379 -4.58 -3.14 42.98
N GLU A 380 -4.99 -2.37 41.95
CA GLU A 380 -5.71 -2.92 40.81
C GLU A 380 -4.76 -3.68 39.90
N TRP A 381 -3.55 -3.16 39.71
CA TRP A 381 -2.51 -3.85 38.96
C TRP A 381 -2.12 -5.20 39.58
N ASN A 382 -1.92 -5.25 40.89
CA ASN A 382 -1.54 -6.48 41.59
C ASN A 382 -2.64 -7.56 41.44
N ARG A 383 -3.92 -7.17 41.48
CA ARG A 383 -5.04 -8.09 41.23
C ARG A 383 -5.02 -8.64 39.80
N ILE A 384 -4.69 -7.80 38.82
CA ILE A 384 -4.54 -8.23 37.42
C ILE A 384 -3.38 -9.22 37.28
N GLU A 385 -2.22 -8.96 37.89
CA GLU A 385 -1.08 -9.88 37.86
C GLU A 385 -1.38 -11.23 38.52
N GLU A 386 -2.11 -11.24 39.63
CA GLU A 386 -2.55 -12.47 40.30
C GLU A 386 -3.47 -13.30 39.39
N GLN A 387 -4.47 -12.65 38.77
CA GLN A 387 -5.38 -13.31 37.81
C GLN A 387 -4.64 -13.86 36.59
N LEU A 388 -3.68 -13.12 36.03
CA LEU A 388 -2.86 -13.58 34.92
C LEU A 388 -1.99 -14.77 35.30
N SER A 389 -1.42 -14.77 36.51
CA SER A 389 -0.62 -15.88 37.02
C SER A 389 -1.43 -17.18 37.13
N GLU A 390 -2.68 -17.09 37.60
CA GLU A 390 -3.58 -18.25 37.64
C GLU A 390 -3.93 -18.77 36.23
N VAL A 391 -4.18 -17.88 35.27
CA VAL A 391 -4.41 -18.25 33.88
C VAL A 391 -3.18 -18.92 33.25
N LEU A 392 -1.98 -18.39 33.52
CA LEU A 392 -0.71 -18.95 33.06
C LEU A 392 -0.45 -20.35 33.61
N LYS A 393 -0.75 -20.59 34.91
CA LYS A 393 -0.66 -21.92 35.51
C LYS A 393 -1.57 -22.91 34.77
N VAL A 394 -2.80 -22.50 34.45
CA VAL A 394 -3.74 -23.32 33.68
C VAL A 394 -3.23 -23.60 32.25
N LEU A 395 -2.66 -22.60 31.57
CA LEU A 395 -2.07 -22.76 30.23
C LEU A 395 -0.85 -23.69 30.21
N SER A 396 -0.11 -23.79 31.31
CA SER A 396 1.10 -24.62 31.43
C SER A 396 0.83 -26.12 31.66
N LEU A 397 -0.43 -26.49 31.93
CA LEU A 397 -0.84 -27.89 32.11
C LEU A 397 -1.18 -28.47 30.73
N GLU A 398 -0.63 -29.64 30.39
CA GLU A 398 -0.63 -30.32 29.07
C GLU A 398 -2.02 -30.64 28.43
N GLN A 399 -3.12 -30.01 28.85
CA GLN A 399 -4.48 -30.24 28.35
C GLN A 399 -5.03 -29.01 27.62
N MET A 400 -4.41 -28.68 26.49
CA MET A 400 -4.80 -27.60 25.57
C MET A 400 -6.32 -27.49 25.27
N PRO A 401 -7.11 -28.57 25.10
CA PRO A 401 -8.52 -28.45 24.71
C PRO A 401 -9.44 -27.83 25.77
N GLU A 402 -9.17 -28.06 27.06
CA GLU A 402 -10.00 -27.50 28.14
C GLU A 402 -9.64 -26.02 28.40
N VAL A 403 -8.36 -25.68 28.23
CA VAL A 403 -7.85 -24.32 28.34
C VAL A 403 -8.34 -23.44 27.20
N GLU A 404 -8.28 -23.94 25.96
CA GLU A 404 -8.79 -23.24 24.78
C GLU A 404 -10.29 -22.98 24.91
N ARG A 405 -11.06 -23.96 25.39
CA ARG A 405 -12.51 -23.81 25.64
C ARG A 405 -12.79 -22.78 26.73
N ARG A 406 -12.04 -22.77 27.85
CA ARG A 406 -12.22 -21.77 28.92
C ARG A 406 -11.81 -20.36 28.47
N ALA A 407 -10.69 -20.22 27.78
CA ALA A 407 -10.24 -18.93 27.24
C ALA A 407 -11.24 -18.37 26.21
N THR A 408 -11.73 -19.21 25.30
CA THR A 408 -12.74 -18.83 24.29
C THR A 408 -14.04 -18.35 24.94
N ASN A 409 -14.53 -19.08 25.94
CA ASN A 409 -15.76 -18.72 26.66
C ASN A 409 -15.61 -17.39 27.43
N LEU A 410 -14.45 -17.15 28.05
CA LEU A 410 -14.17 -15.91 28.78
C LEU A 410 -14.14 -14.71 27.80
N VAL A 411 -13.45 -14.85 26.67
CA VAL A 411 -13.37 -13.83 25.62
C VAL A 411 -14.76 -13.52 25.04
N GLN A 412 -15.59 -14.54 24.81
CA GLN A 412 -16.96 -14.35 24.31
C GLN A 412 -17.87 -13.59 25.29
N GLN A 413 -17.84 -13.92 26.59
CA GLN A 413 -18.62 -13.18 27.59
C GLN A 413 -18.22 -11.71 27.63
N LEU A 414 -16.91 -11.48 27.61
CA LEU A 414 -16.29 -10.18 27.65
C LEU A 414 -16.65 -9.28 26.43
N ILE A 415 -16.73 -9.84 25.22
CA ILE A 415 -17.20 -9.13 24.01
C ILE A 415 -18.70 -8.83 24.08
N THR A 416 -19.50 -9.75 24.64
CA THR A 416 -20.97 -9.63 24.71
C THR A 416 -21.39 -8.49 25.65
N ASP A 417 -20.71 -8.35 26.80
CA ASP A 417 -21.00 -7.29 27.78
C ASP A 417 -20.71 -5.88 27.23
N GLU A 418 -19.77 -5.76 26.29
CA GLU A 418 -19.33 -4.48 25.72
C GLU A 418 -20.22 -4.05 24.53
N LEU A 419 -20.68 -5.01 23.73
CA LEU A 419 -21.67 -4.77 22.66
C LEU A 419 -23.04 -4.34 23.22
N ALA A 420 -23.34 -4.67 24.47
CA ALA A 420 -24.56 -4.23 25.16
C ALA A 420 -24.52 -2.76 25.63
N ALA A 421 -23.35 -2.12 25.64
CA ALA A 421 -23.17 -0.77 26.21
C ALA A 421 -23.60 0.39 25.29
N GLY A 422 -24.06 0.12 24.07
CA GLY A 422 -24.93 1.03 23.31
C GLY A 422 -24.39 2.40 22.89
N GLU A 423 -23.09 2.68 22.98
CA GLU A 423 -22.52 3.96 22.58
C GLU A 423 -21.61 3.85 21.35
N SER A 424 -21.91 4.64 20.33
CA SER A 424 -21.13 4.74 19.09
C SER A 424 -20.51 6.13 18.99
N PHE A 425 -19.19 6.26 19.13
CA PHE A 425 -18.41 7.40 18.60
C PHE A 425 -17.00 6.98 18.19
N PRO A 426 -16.39 7.61 17.16
CA PRO A 426 -15.49 6.88 16.27
C PRO A 426 -14.10 6.59 16.84
N TYR A 427 -13.48 7.45 17.67
CA TYR A 427 -12.07 7.24 18.10
C TYR A 427 -11.65 7.87 19.45
N ALA A 428 -12.57 8.32 20.32
CA ALA A 428 -12.18 8.99 21.59
C ALA A 428 -12.46 8.11 22.83
N ARG A 429 -11.41 7.78 23.59
CA ARG A 429 -11.52 7.12 24.90
C ARG A 429 -11.89 8.16 25.96
N ARG A 430 -13.14 8.19 26.43
CA ARG A 430 -13.60 9.16 27.45
C ARG A 430 -13.33 8.74 28.91
N ARG A 431 -12.84 7.53 29.12
CA ARG A 431 -12.58 6.96 30.46
C ARG A 431 -11.28 6.16 30.48
N PRO A 432 -10.60 6.08 31.62
CA PRO A 432 -9.44 5.19 31.78
C PRO A 432 -9.82 3.73 31.50
N LEU A 433 -8.80 2.90 31.24
CA LEU A 433 -8.97 1.45 31.14
C LEU A 433 -9.66 0.89 32.37
N THR A 434 -10.64 0.02 32.15
CA THR A 434 -11.10 -0.83 33.25
C THR A 434 -10.07 -1.90 33.58
N PRO A 435 -10.06 -2.40 34.82
CA PRO A 435 -9.25 -3.57 35.17
C PRO A 435 -9.53 -4.79 34.29
N GLN A 436 -10.77 -4.98 33.83
CA GLN A 436 -11.13 -6.08 32.90
C GLN A 436 -10.56 -5.88 31.49
N GLU A 437 -10.65 -4.67 30.93
CA GLU A 437 -10.02 -4.34 29.64
C GLU A 437 -8.50 -4.53 29.71
N SER A 438 -7.88 -4.09 30.82
CA SER A 438 -6.46 -4.30 31.07
C SER A 438 -6.09 -5.79 31.16
N LEU A 439 -6.87 -6.59 31.89
CA LEU A 439 -6.66 -8.04 31.96
C LEU A 439 -6.69 -8.70 30.58
N ARG A 440 -7.68 -8.37 29.72
CA ARG A 440 -7.78 -8.90 28.34
C ARG A 440 -6.54 -8.60 27.50
N LEU A 441 -6.06 -7.36 27.56
CA LEU A 441 -4.87 -6.92 26.82
C LEU A 441 -3.62 -7.67 27.29
N ASN A 442 -3.45 -7.84 28.60
CA ASN A 442 -2.34 -8.60 29.16
C ASN A 442 -2.42 -10.10 28.83
N LEU A 443 -3.63 -10.67 28.80
CA LEU A 443 -3.89 -12.04 28.37
C LEU A 443 -3.48 -12.26 26.91
N LEU A 444 -3.82 -11.30 26.04
CA LEU A 444 -3.42 -11.32 24.63
C LEU A 444 -1.90 -11.30 24.47
N LEU A 445 -1.19 -10.44 25.23
CA LEU A 445 0.28 -10.41 25.25
C LEU A 445 0.85 -11.78 25.65
N VAL A 446 0.33 -12.38 26.72
CA VAL A 446 0.73 -13.72 27.17
C VAL A 446 0.49 -14.79 26.10
N LEU A 447 -0.65 -14.77 25.41
CA LEU A 447 -0.95 -15.72 24.34
C LEU A 447 -0.01 -15.54 23.15
N ILE A 448 0.33 -14.31 22.79
CA ILE A 448 1.32 -14.01 21.74
C ILE A 448 2.71 -14.50 22.16
N GLU A 449 3.13 -14.27 23.41
CA GLU A 449 4.39 -14.80 23.94
C GLU A 449 4.41 -16.33 23.92
N LEU A 450 3.31 -17.01 24.30
CA LEU A 450 3.21 -18.46 24.27
C LEU A 450 3.28 -19.01 22.84
N TRP A 451 2.54 -18.44 21.89
CA TRP A 451 2.64 -18.77 20.47
C TRP A 451 4.04 -18.48 19.91
N GLY A 452 4.69 -17.41 20.38
CA GLY A 452 6.06 -17.05 20.04
C GLY A 452 7.10 -17.99 20.65
N ARG A 453 6.78 -18.61 21.79
CA ARG A 453 7.65 -19.49 22.59
C ARG A 453 7.53 -20.97 22.26
N GLU A 454 6.44 -21.47 21.67
CA GLU A 454 6.34 -22.87 21.24
C GLU A 454 7.47 -23.22 20.25
N PRO A 455 8.45 -24.06 20.65
CA PRO A 455 9.51 -24.50 19.78
C PRO A 455 9.32 -25.99 19.50
N GLY A 456 8.69 -26.37 18.39
CA GLY A 456 8.87 -27.73 17.90
C GLY A 456 7.80 -28.29 16.98
N GLY A 457 8.01 -28.14 15.68
CA GLY A 457 7.99 -29.30 14.80
C GLY A 457 9.35 -29.72 14.22
N VAL A 458 10.40 -28.88 14.24
CA VAL A 458 11.68 -29.26 13.56
C VAL A 458 12.98 -28.80 14.23
N PHE A 459 12.99 -27.88 15.20
CA PHE A 459 14.25 -27.47 15.85
C PHE A 459 14.14 -27.59 17.36
N ARG A 460 14.52 -28.75 17.90
CA ARG A 460 14.94 -28.82 19.28
C ARG A 460 16.19 -27.96 19.44
N ARG A 461 16.23 -27.20 20.52
CA ARG A 461 17.48 -26.76 21.12
C ARG A 461 18.16 -28.01 21.68
N ASP A 462 18.84 -28.79 20.85
CA ASP A 462 19.66 -29.89 21.33
C ASP A 462 20.94 -29.30 21.93
N GLY A 463 20.84 -28.99 23.23
CA GLY A 463 21.96 -28.60 24.06
C GLY A 463 22.70 -27.36 23.57
N PRO A 464 23.80 -26.97 24.23
CA PRO A 464 24.36 -25.63 24.05
C PRO A 464 25.11 -25.41 22.73
N HIS A 465 25.37 -26.43 21.90
CA HIS A 465 26.33 -26.33 20.79
C HIS A 465 26.05 -27.31 19.62
N THR A 466 25.57 -26.86 18.44
CA THR A 466 26.07 -27.29 17.09
C THR A 466 25.31 -26.67 15.90
N ARG A 467 26.04 -26.45 14.79
CA ARG A 467 25.67 -25.70 13.57
C ARG A 467 25.59 -26.63 12.34
N ARG A 468 24.38 -26.97 11.84
CA ARG A 468 23.99 -27.21 10.42
C ARG A 468 22.65 -27.94 10.36
N LEU A 469 21.74 -27.50 9.48
CA LEU A 469 20.36 -27.99 9.35
C LEU A 469 20.09 -28.48 7.93
N THR A 470 19.53 -29.68 7.78
CA THR A 470 18.91 -30.17 6.53
C THR A 470 17.52 -30.74 6.88
N LEU A 471 16.54 -30.55 6.01
CA LEU A 471 15.08 -30.60 6.30
C LEU A 471 14.34 -31.77 5.60
N ARG A 472 13.33 -32.35 6.29
CA ARG A 472 12.16 -33.07 5.72
C ARG A 472 10.91 -32.90 6.63
N VAL A 473 9.71 -32.99 6.03
CA VAL A 473 8.40 -32.48 6.51
C VAL A 473 7.41 -33.61 6.88
N THR A 474 6.50 -33.38 7.83
CA THR A 474 5.42 -34.30 8.28
C THR A 474 3.99 -33.72 8.16
N PRO A 475 2.94 -34.59 8.26
CA PRO A 475 1.67 -34.43 7.55
C PRO A 475 0.58 -33.53 8.14
N GLU A 476 0.74 -33.00 9.36
CA GLU A 476 -0.27 -32.09 9.97
C GLU A 476 -0.17 -30.63 9.48
N LEU A 477 0.65 -30.39 8.45
CA LEU A 477 0.79 -29.11 7.74
C LEU A 477 -0.21 -29.01 6.58
#